data_AF-A0AAV8WRX6-F1
#
_entry.id   AF-A0AAV8WRX6-F1
#
_cell.length_a   1.000
_cell.length_b   1.000
_cell.length_c   1.000
_cell.angle_alpha   90.00
_cell.angle_beta   90.00
_cell.angle_gamma   90.00
#
_symmetry.space_group_name_H-M   'P 1'
#
loop_
_entity.id
_entity.type
_entity.pdbx_description
1 polymer ?
#
loop_
_entity_poly.entity_id
_entity_poly.type
_entity_poly.pdbx_seq_one_letter_code
_entity_poly.pdbx_strand_id
1 'polypeptide(L)'
;MYGSSTACVVLLNKENSTLYTANIGDSGFMVVRRGRVIHRSEEQQHYFNTPFQLSLPPPGYQQDVLSDRPDAAITDNFPVEDGDVILVATDGVFDNLPHNLIVNELVKVSFSNSNVI
;
A
#
# COMPACT_ATOMS: atom_id res chain seq x y z
N MET A 1 -15.88 -20.85 6.10
CA MET A 1 -15.06 -19.63 6.03
C MET A 1 -15.38 -18.94 4.73
N TYR A 2 -15.82 -17.69 4.79
CA TYR A 2 -15.89 -16.83 3.61
C TYR A 2 -14.57 -16.07 3.54
N GLY A 3 -13.99 -15.98 2.35
CA GLY A 3 -12.74 -15.25 2.14
C GLY A 3 -13.00 -13.74 2.10
N SER A 4 -12.05 -12.99 2.63
CA SER A 4 -11.97 -11.55 2.49
C SER A 4 -10.52 -11.16 2.20
N SER A 5 -10.32 -9.93 1.72
CA SER A 5 -8.99 -9.42 1.39
C SER A 5 -8.94 -7.91 1.57
N THR A 6 -7.78 -7.43 2.00
CA THR A 6 -7.34 -6.06 1.76
C THR A 6 -6.94 -5.90 0.28
N ALA A 7 -6.75 -4.68 -0.18
CA ALA A 7 -6.17 -4.43 -1.50
C ALA A 7 -5.43 -3.09 -1.54
N CYS A 8 -4.16 -3.11 -1.95
CA CYS A 8 -3.37 -1.92 -2.24
C CYS A 8 -3.00 -1.93 -3.73
N VAL A 9 -3.49 -0.95 -4.49
CA VAL A 9 -3.23 -0.81 -5.92
C VAL A 9 -2.46 0.47 -6.17
N VAL A 10 -1.40 0.37 -6.96
CA VAL A 10 -0.55 1.50 -7.35
C VAL A 10 -0.39 1.50 -8.87
N LEU A 11 -0.61 2.65 -9.50
CA LEU A 11 -0.49 2.86 -10.94
C LEU A 11 0.45 4.05 -11.20
N LEU A 12 1.53 3.80 -11.94
CA LEU A 12 2.44 4.85 -12.40
C LEU A 12 2.08 5.29 -13.82
N ASN A 13 1.63 6.54 -13.97
CA ASN A 13 1.54 7.18 -15.27
C ASN A 13 2.90 7.78 -15.64
N LYS A 14 3.56 7.19 -16.64
CA LYS A 14 4.89 7.61 -17.10
C LYS A 14 4.89 8.90 -17.91
N GLU A 15 3.76 9.27 -18.53
CA GLU A 15 3.68 10.46 -19.38
C GLU A 15 3.72 11.74 -18.54
N ASN A 16 3.10 11.72 -17.36
CA ASN A 16 3.04 12.86 -16.45
C ASN A 16 3.78 12.62 -15.12
N SER A 17 4.49 11.50 -14.99
CA SER A 17 5.22 11.10 -13.77
C SER A 17 4.35 11.17 -12.50
N THR A 18 3.09 10.74 -12.60
CA THR A 18 2.15 10.75 -11.47
C THR A 18 1.86 9.33 -11.00
N LEU A 19 1.92 9.12 -9.69
CA LEU A 19 1.50 7.88 -9.05
C LEU A 19 0.05 8.03 -8.60
N TYR A 20 -0.80 7.08 -8.98
CA TYR A 20 -2.17 6.95 -8.53
C TYR A 20 -2.28 5.74 -7.62
N THR A 21 -3.03 5.87 -6.53
CA THR A 21 -3.14 4.83 -5.51
C THR A 21 -4.58 4.62 -5.10
N ALA A 22 -4.90 3.40 -4.71
CA ALA A 22 -6.15 3.04 -4.06
C ALA A 22 -5.84 1.95 -3.02
N ASN A 23 -6.09 2.24 -1.74
CA ASN A 23 -5.83 1.30 -0.65
C ASN A 23 -7.11 1.03 0.15
N ILE A 24 -7.38 -0.25 0.41
CA ILE A 24 -8.40 -0.70 1.35
C ILE A 24 -7.80 -1.71 2.33
N GLY A 25 -7.94 -1.41 3.62
CA GLY A 25 -7.36 -2.20 4.72
C GLY A 25 -6.01 -1.68 5.21
N ASP A 26 -5.20 -2.59 5.76
CA ASP A 26 -3.91 -2.34 6.43
C ASP A 26 -2.70 -2.83 5.62
N SER A 27 -2.92 -3.34 4.42
CA SER A 27 -1.90 -3.31 3.37
C SER A 27 -1.62 -1.88 2.94
N GLY A 28 -0.53 -1.65 2.21
CA GLY A 28 -0.19 -0.29 1.86
C GLY A 28 1.03 -0.11 0.97
N PHE A 29 1.35 1.17 0.76
CA PHE A 29 2.52 1.59 0.02
C PHE A 29 3.36 2.61 0.80
N MET A 30 4.63 2.68 0.46
CA MET A 30 5.58 3.67 0.95
C MET A 30 6.47 4.12 -0.19
N VAL A 31 6.64 5.43 -0.36
CA VAL A 31 7.53 6.02 -1.35
C VAL A 31 8.72 6.65 -0.65
N VAL A 32 9.92 6.19 -1.00
CA VAL A 32 11.18 6.66 -0.43
C VAL A 32 12.00 7.38 -1.50
N ARG A 33 12.39 8.61 -1.20
CA ARG A 33 13.28 9.44 -2.02
C ARG A 33 14.54 9.76 -1.23
N ARG A 34 15.70 9.30 -1.72
CA ARG A 34 17.02 9.61 -1.11
C ARG A 34 17.05 9.36 0.41
N GLY A 35 16.46 8.24 0.84
CA GLY A 35 16.39 7.82 2.25
C GLY A 35 15.36 8.54 3.11
N ARG A 36 14.43 9.29 2.50
CA ARG A 36 13.32 9.93 3.20
C ARG A 36 11.99 9.38 2.68
N VAL A 37 11.08 9.07 3.59
CA VAL A 37 9.69 8.76 3.22
C VAL A 37 9.01 10.04 2.80
N ILE A 38 8.56 10.10 1.55
CA ILE A 38 7.84 11.25 1.01
C ILE A 38 6.33 11.02 1.00
N HIS A 39 5.89 9.77 0.82
CA HIS A 39 4.49 9.36 0.90
C HIS A 39 4.38 8.00 1.59
N ARG A 40 3.31 7.80 2.36
CA ARG A 40 2.91 6.52 2.95
C ARG A 40 1.39 6.45 2.94
N SER A 41 0.83 5.29 2.60
CA SER A 41 -0.62 5.06 2.72
C SER A 41 -1.06 5.14 4.18
N GLU A 42 -2.29 5.60 4.39
CA GLU A 42 -2.99 5.46 5.66
C GLU A 42 -3.58 4.05 5.77
N GLU A 43 -3.46 3.45 6.94
CA GLU A 43 -4.07 2.15 7.27
C GLU A 43 -5.56 2.37 7.60
N GLN A 44 -6.42 1.55 7.01
CA GLN A 44 -7.86 1.59 7.26
C GLN A 44 -8.30 0.43 8.15
N GLN A 45 -8.80 0.74 9.33
CA GLN A 45 -9.26 -0.24 10.31
C GLN A 45 -10.60 0.16 10.93
N HIS A 46 -11.48 -0.81 11.14
CA HIS A 46 -12.72 -0.62 11.91
C HIS A 46 -12.42 -0.54 13.41
N TYR A 47 -11.52 -1.43 13.86
CA TYR A 47 -10.98 -1.54 15.21
C TYR A 47 -9.54 -2.03 15.12
N PHE A 48 -8.81 -2.00 16.24
CA PHE A 48 -7.45 -2.54 16.30
C PHE A 48 -7.37 -3.95 15.71
N ASN A 49 -6.47 -4.17 14.74
CA ASN A 49 -6.28 -5.42 14.01
C ASN A 49 -7.56 -5.96 13.33
N THR A 50 -8.47 -5.08 12.90
CA THR A 50 -9.64 -5.42 12.11
C THR A 50 -9.70 -4.50 10.88
N PRO A 51 -8.98 -4.86 9.80
CA PRO A 51 -8.90 -4.01 8.62
C PRO A 51 -10.22 -3.93 7.86
N PHE A 52 -10.36 -2.83 7.13
CA PHE A 52 -11.31 -2.76 6.03
C PHE A 52 -10.98 -3.85 5.00
N GLN A 53 -12.01 -4.54 4.51
CA GLN A 53 -11.81 -5.74 3.69
C GLN A 53 -12.95 -5.94 2.69
N LEU A 54 -12.55 -6.29 1.48
CA LEU A 54 -13.45 -6.72 0.42
C LEU A 54 -13.83 -8.18 0.65
N SER A 55 -15.12 -8.49 0.61
CA SER A 55 -15.62 -9.86 0.70
C SER A 55 -16.83 -10.07 -0.20
N LEU A 56 -17.11 -11.33 -0.53
CA LEU A 56 -18.28 -11.75 -1.29
C LEU A 56 -19.03 -12.84 -0.53
N PRO A 57 -19.77 -12.49 0.55
CA PRO A 57 -20.53 -13.46 1.30
C PRO A 57 -21.66 -14.04 0.43
N PRO A 58 -21.99 -15.34 0.56
CA PRO A 58 -23.15 -15.91 -0.11
C PRO A 58 -24.45 -15.24 0.34
N PRO A 59 -25.52 -15.37 -0.46
CA PRO A 59 -26.84 -14.86 -0.09
C PRO A 59 -27.26 -15.35 1.31
N GLY A 60 -27.71 -14.44 2.17
CA GLY A 60 -28.17 -14.74 3.52
C GLY A 60 -27.13 -14.61 4.64
N TYR A 61 -25.84 -14.42 4.33
CA TYR A 61 -24.76 -14.33 5.32
C TYR A 61 -24.13 -12.92 5.43
N GLN A 62 -24.76 -11.91 4.83
CA GLN A 62 -24.20 -10.55 4.73
C GLN A 62 -24.07 -9.83 6.07
N GLN A 63 -24.87 -10.21 7.07
CA GLN A 63 -24.81 -9.60 8.41
C GLN A 63 -23.67 -10.18 9.26
N ASP A 64 -23.11 -11.34 8.87
CA ASP A 64 -22.10 -12.06 9.63
C ASP A 64 -20.66 -11.80 9.13
N VAL A 65 -20.51 -10.99 8.08
CA VAL A 65 -19.22 -10.77 7.39
C VAL A 65 -18.99 -9.29 7.16
N LEU A 66 -17.78 -8.81 7.50
CA LEU A 66 -17.32 -7.49 7.08
C LEU A 66 -17.15 -7.49 5.55
N SER A 67 -17.92 -6.64 4.88
CA SER A 67 -17.96 -6.54 3.42
C SER A 67 -17.90 -5.07 3.03
N ASP A 68 -16.72 -4.48 3.16
CA ASP A 68 -16.50 -3.11 2.71
C ASP A 68 -16.59 -3.05 1.19
N ARG A 69 -17.02 -1.89 0.68
CA ARG A 69 -17.18 -1.68 -0.75
C ARG A 69 -15.91 -1.05 -1.34
N PRO A 70 -15.60 -1.29 -2.63
CA PRO A 70 -14.41 -0.71 -3.26
C PRO A 70 -14.33 0.83 -3.21
N ASP A 71 -15.47 1.52 -3.14
CA ASP A 71 -15.55 2.99 -3.00
C ASP A 71 -15.12 3.51 -1.61
N ALA A 72 -14.93 2.63 -0.62
CA ALA A 72 -14.34 2.98 0.67
C ALA A 72 -12.81 3.11 0.62
N ALA A 73 -12.16 2.71 -0.49
CA ALA A 73 -10.71 2.80 -0.61
C ALA A 73 -10.24 4.27 -0.52
N ILE A 74 -9.17 4.51 0.24
CA ILE A 74 -8.47 5.81 0.20
C ILE A 74 -7.69 5.87 -1.11
N THR A 75 -8.02 6.86 -1.92
CA THR A 75 -7.34 7.13 -3.18
C THR A 75 -6.51 8.38 -3.08
N ASP A 76 -5.29 8.35 -3.62
CA ASP A 76 -4.41 9.52 -3.70
C ASP A 76 -3.69 9.57 -5.04
N ASN A 77 -3.26 10.76 -5.44
CA ASN A 77 -2.39 10.95 -6.59
C ASN A 77 -1.36 12.05 -6.35
N PHE A 78 -0.10 11.78 -6.68
CA PHE A 78 0.99 12.72 -6.45
C PHE A 78 2.14 12.51 -7.46
N PRO A 79 2.92 13.56 -7.75
CA PRO A 79 4.06 13.44 -8.65
C PRO A 79 5.19 12.63 -8.02
N VAL A 80 5.90 11.87 -8.84
CA VAL A 80 7.11 11.12 -8.47
C VAL A 80 8.31 11.62 -9.28
N GLU A 81 9.51 11.34 -8.77
CA GLU A 81 10.78 11.70 -9.38
C GLU A 81 11.62 10.46 -9.71
N ASP A 82 12.55 10.61 -10.65
CA ASP A 82 13.54 9.57 -10.92
C ASP A 82 14.38 9.26 -9.66
N GLY A 83 14.59 7.98 -9.41
CA GLY A 83 15.24 7.48 -8.20
C GLY A 83 14.31 7.24 -7.01
N ASP A 84 13.02 7.55 -7.11
CA ASP A 84 12.02 7.13 -6.12
C ASP A 84 11.88 5.61 -6.08
N VAL A 85 11.83 5.07 -4.86
CA VAL A 85 11.58 3.65 -4.62
C VAL A 85 10.20 3.50 -4.00
N ILE A 86 9.33 2.76 -4.68
CA ILE A 86 7.97 2.48 -4.24
C ILE A 86 7.92 1.06 -3.66
N LEU A 87 7.68 0.96 -2.36
CA LEU A 87 7.37 -0.29 -1.69
C LEU A 87 5.86 -0.47 -1.67
N VAL A 88 5.37 -1.62 -2.12
CA VAL A 88 3.99 -2.08 -1.92
C VAL A 88 4.07 -3.38 -1.12
N ALA A 89 3.37 -3.44 0.01
CA ALA A 89 3.46 -4.56 0.92
C ALA A 89 2.17 -4.74 1.73
N THR A 90 2.02 -5.92 2.35
CA THR A 90 0.97 -6.18 3.33
C THR A 90 1.43 -5.77 4.73
N ASP A 91 0.50 -5.73 5.67
CA ASP A 91 0.71 -5.59 7.12
C ASP A 91 1.86 -6.44 7.67
N GLY A 92 2.05 -7.66 7.16
CA GLY A 92 3.16 -8.55 7.54
C GLY A 92 4.55 -7.91 7.43
N VAL A 93 4.77 -6.94 6.54
CA VAL A 93 6.01 -6.16 6.49
C VAL A 93 6.00 -5.03 7.52
N PHE A 94 4.91 -4.26 7.58
CA PHE A 94 4.82 -3.06 8.40
C PHE A 94 4.75 -3.36 9.91
N ASP A 95 4.19 -4.50 10.30
CA ASP A 95 4.06 -4.93 11.69
C ASP A 95 5.35 -5.55 12.25
N ASN A 96 6.11 -6.23 11.38
CA ASN A 96 7.25 -7.04 11.81
C ASN A 96 8.60 -6.36 11.61
N LEU A 97 8.70 -5.34 10.74
CA LEU A 97 9.97 -4.67 10.46
C LEU A 97 9.98 -3.24 11.01
N PRO A 98 11.02 -2.86 11.78
CA PRO A 98 11.21 -1.47 12.17
C PRO A 98 11.31 -0.54 10.95
N HIS A 99 10.70 0.64 11.07
CA HIS A 99 10.68 1.64 10.00
C HIS A 99 12.07 1.95 9.41
N ASN A 100 13.07 2.12 10.28
CA ASN A 100 14.44 2.40 9.86
C ASN A 100 15.07 1.26 9.04
N LEU A 101 14.74 0.01 9.36
CA LEU A 101 15.21 -1.15 8.60
C LEU A 101 14.61 -1.14 7.20
N ILE A 102 13.30 -0.92 7.08
CA ILE A 102 12.62 -0.82 5.78
C ILE A 102 13.28 0.27 4.92
N VAL A 103 13.41 1.49 5.46
CA VAL A 103 14.02 2.61 4.72
C VAL A 103 15.46 2.30 4.31
N ASN A 104 16.27 1.72 5.21
CA ASN A 104 17.66 1.36 4.90
C ASN A 104 17.78 0.33 3.77
N GLU A 105 16.88 -0.66 3.70
CA GLU A 105 16.87 -1.63 2.60
C GLU A 105 16.43 -0.98 1.29
N LEU A 106 15.40 -0.13 1.31
CA LEU A 106 14.92 0.58 0.10
C LEU A 106 15.99 1.53 -0.46
N VAL A 107 16.79 2.15 0.39
CA VAL A 107 17.92 3.00 -0.04
C VAL A 107 18.94 2.22 -0.87
N LYS A 108 19.23 0.96 -0.51
CA LYS A 108 20.18 0.13 -1.27
C LYS A 108 19.68 -0.14 -2.68
N VAL A 109 18.37 -0.32 -2.84
CA VAL A 109 17.73 -0.57 -4.16
C VAL A 109 17.87 0.65 -5.08
N SER A 110 17.73 1.86 -4.54
CA SER A 110 17.88 3.12 -5.30
C SER A 110 19.26 3.24 -5.97
N PHE A 111 20.33 2.77 -5.30
CA PHE A 111 21.70 2.87 -5.81
C PHE A 111 22.12 1.74 -6.77
N SER A 112 21.40 0.61 -6.80
CA SER A 112 21.72 -0.51 -7.70
C SER A 112 21.54 -0.17 -9.19
N ASN A 113 20.71 0.80 -9.54
CA ASN A 113 20.44 1.18 -10.93
C ASN A 113 21.44 2.20 -11.51
N SER A 114 22.37 2.74 -10.72
CA SER A 114 23.36 3.72 -11.21
C SER A 114 24.62 3.10 -11.85
N ASN A 115 24.72 1.77 -11.90
CA ASN A 115 25.90 1.05 -12.44
C ASN A 115 25.67 0.40 -13.82
N VAL A 116 24.62 0.78 -14.54
CA VAL A 116 24.44 0.38 -15.94
C VAL A 116 24.62 1.62 -16.82
N ILE A 117 25.87 1.95 -17.11
CA ILE A 117 26.28 2.82 -18.21
C ILE A 117 27.41 2.10 -18.96
#